data_AF-A4NVB2-F1
#
_entry.id   AF-A4NVB2-F1
#
_cell.length_a   1.000
_cell.length_b   1.000
_cell.length_c   1.000
_cell.angle_alpha   90.00
_cell.angle_beta   90.00
_cell.angle_gamma   90.00
#
_symmetry.space_group_name_H-M   'P 1'
#
loop_
_entity.id
_entity.type
_entity.pdbx_description
1 polymer ?
#
loop_
_entity_poly.entity_id
_entity_poly.type
_entity_poly.pdbx_seq_one_letter_code
_entity_poly.pdbx_strand_id
1 'polypeptide(L)'
;MLILASIVEKETGIAAERAKVASVFINRLKAKMKLQTDPTVIYGMGENYNGNIRKKDLETPTPYNTYVIDGLPPTPIAMPSESSLQAVAKPEKQIFIILWQMVLVGINLPEI
;
A
#
# COMPACT_ATOMS: atom_id res chain seq x y z
N MET A 1 -7.30 5.75 9.86
CA MET A 1 -6.44 6.86 9.37
C MET A 1 -4.96 6.57 9.56
N LEU A 2 -4.47 6.37 10.79
CA LEU A 2 -3.04 6.14 11.08
C LEU A 2 -2.44 4.94 10.34
N ILE A 3 -3.20 3.83 10.26
CA ILE A 3 -2.78 2.61 9.57
C ILE A 3 -2.47 2.90 8.09
N LEU A 4 -3.40 3.54 7.40
CA LEU A 4 -3.22 3.87 5.99
C LEU A 4 -2.05 4.86 5.77
N ALA A 5 -1.90 5.86 6.63
CA ALA A 5 -0.77 6.79 6.54
C ALA A 5 0.58 6.09 6.72
N SER A 6 0.65 5.08 7.59
CA SER A 6 1.88 4.28 7.77
C SER A 6 2.23 3.42 6.56
N ILE A 7 1.21 2.96 5.82
CA ILE A 7 1.41 2.21 4.58
C ILE A 7 1.93 3.16 3.48
N VAL A 8 1.29 4.32 3.32
CA VAL A 8 1.72 5.35 2.34
C VAL A 8 3.15 5.80 2.60
N GLU A 9 3.55 5.99 3.86
CA GLU A 9 4.92 6.36 4.24
C GLU A 9 5.96 5.34 3.78
N LYS A 10 5.62 4.05 3.79
CA LYS A 10 6.52 2.97 3.40
C LYS A 10 6.55 2.70 1.90
N GLU A 11 5.49 3.08 1.18
CA GLU A 11 5.38 2.90 -0.28
C GLU A 11 6.14 3.96 -1.07
N THR A 12 6.13 5.21 -0.60
CA THR A 12 6.90 6.28 -1.26
C THR A 12 7.54 7.20 -0.24
N GLY A 13 8.85 7.41 -0.40
CA GLY A 13 9.58 8.45 0.31
C GLY A 13 9.40 9.84 -0.32
N ILE A 14 8.83 9.92 -1.52
CA ILE A 14 8.71 11.15 -2.30
C ILE A 14 7.41 11.87 -1.91
N ALA A 15 7.54 13.06 -1.31
CA ALA A 15 6.41 13.82 -0.81
C ALA A 15 5.34 14.11 -1.87
N ALA A 16 5.77 14.40 -3.11
CA ALA A 16 4.87 14.68 -4.23
C ALA A 16 4.01 13.48 -4.64
N GLU A 17 4.47 12.25 -4.39
CA GLU A 17 3.74 11.03 -4.77
C GLU A 17 2.78 10.54 -3.69
N ARG A 18 2.96 10.96 -2.42
CA ARG A 18 2.16 10.49 -1.28
C ARG A 18 0.67 10.67 -1.48
N ALA A 19 0.24 11.81 -2.02
CA ALA A 19 -1.18 12.09 -2.26
C ALA A 19 -1.80 11.15 -3.32
N LYS A 20 -1.02 10.77 -4.33
CA LYS A 20 -1.41 9.81 -5.38
C LYS A 20 -1.42 8.38 -4.85
N VAL A 21 -0.43 7.99 -4.06
CA VAL A 21 -0.41 6.67 -3.40
C VAL A 21 -1.59 6.53 -2.43
N ALA A 22 -1.86 7.56 -1.64
CA ALA A 22 -3.01 7.60 -0.74
C ALA A 22 -4.34 7.44 -1.50
N SER A 23 -4.51 8.10 -2.65
CA SER A 23 -5.74 7.99 -3.45
C SER A 23 -5.96 6.57 -3.97
N VAL A 24 -4.92 5.88 -4.45
CA VAL A 24 -5.00 4.48 -4.90
C VAL A 24 -5.50 3.56 -3.79
N PHE A 25 -4.89 3.62 -2.60
CA PHE A 25 -5.30 2.77 -1.49
C PHE A 25 -6.72 3.07 -1.00
N ILE A 26 -7.10 4.36 -0.93
CA ILE A 26 -8.47 4.76 -0.57
C ILE A 26 -9.48 4.23 -1.60
N ASN A 27 -9.15 4.31 -2.89
CA ASN A 27 -9.99 3.79 -3.96
C ASN A 27 -10.15 2.27 -3.87
N ARG A 28 -9.05 1.52 -3.62
CA ARG A 28 -9.10 0.08 -3.39
C ARG A 28 -9.99 -0.29 -2.21
N LEU A 29 -9.85 0.40 -1.07
CA LEU A 29 -10.69 0.17 0.10
C LEU A 29 -12.17 0.41 -0.19
N LYS A 30 -12.49 1.50 -0.91
CA LYS A 30 -13.88 1.81 -1.32
C LYS A 30 -14.44 0.75 -2.26
N ALA A 31 -13.61 0.21 -3.16
CA ALA A 31 -13.96 -0.87 -4.07
C ALA A 31 -13.95 -2.26 -3.43
N LYS A 32 -13.66 -2.37 -2.11
CA LYS A 32 -13.48 -3.64 -1.39
C LYS A 32 -12.43 -4.56 -2.04
N MET A 33 -11.42 -3.96 -2.65
CA MET A 33 -10.27 -4.65 -3.20
C MET A 33 -9.17 -4.79 -2.16
N LYS A 34 -8.40 -5.87 -2.24
CA LYS A 34 -7.20 -6.08 -1.44
C LYS A 34 -6.16 -5.00 -1.73
N LEU A 35 -5.44 -4.57 -0.70
CA LEU A 35 -4.43 -3.51 -0.85
C LEU A 35 -3.19 -4.00 -1.57
N GLN A 36 -2.76 -5.25 -1.32
CA GLN A 36 -1.64 -5.91 -2.00
C GLN A 36 -0.37 -5.06 -2.00
N THR A 37 0.10 -4.70 -0.82
CA THR A 37 1.29 -3.86 -0.62
C THR A 37 2.39 -4.63 0.10
N ASP A 38 3.58 -4.65 -0.48
CA ASP A 38 4.78 -5.36 0.01
C ASP A 38 5.18 -4.94 1.44
N PRO A 39 5.25 -3.64 1.81
CA PRO A 39 5.51 -3.19 3.18
C PRO A 39 4.70 -3.89 4.27
N THR A 40 3.45 -4.23 4.00
CA THR A 40 2.59 -4.90 5.00
C THR A 40 2.96 -6.37 5.19
N VAL A 41 3.40 -7.05 4.12
CA VAL A 41 3.91 -8.42 4.18
C VAL A 41 5.24 -8.43 4.93
N ILE A 42 6.15 -7.50 4.60
CA ILE A 42 7.44 -7.35 5.29
C ILE A 42 7.23 -7.14 6.79
N TYR A 43 6.31 -6.26 7.16
CA TYR A 43 5.98 -6.02 8.57
C TYR A 43 5.43 -7.29 9.25
N GLY A 44 4.54 -8.02 8.58
CA GLY A 44 3.97 -9.27 9.09
C GLY A 44 4.98 -10.42 9.22
N MET A 45 6.05 -10.41 8.42
CA MET A 45 7.13 -11.41 8.51
C MET A 45 8.07 -11.15 9.69
N GLY A 46 8.24 -9.89 10.10
CA GLY A 46 9.14 -9.51 11.19
C GLY A 46 10.58 -9.98 10.95
N GLU A 47 11.14 -10.68 11.93
CA GLU A 47 12.53 -11.20 11.88
C GLU A 47 12.75 -12.27 10.79
N ASN A 48 11.69 -12.87 10.25
CA ASN A 48 11.81 -13.84 9.17
C ASN A 48 12.13 -13.21 7.82
N TYR A 49 12.02 -11.88 7.71
CA TYR A 49 12.37 -11.16 6.49
C TYR A 49 13.89 -11.05 6.34
N ASN A 50 14.43 -11.71 5.31
CA ASN A 50 15.85 -11.75 5.00
C ASN A 50 16.25 -10.85 3.81
N GLY A 51 15.44 -9.82 3.53
CA GLY A 51 15.67 -8.90 2.40
C GLY A 51 15.02 -9.34 1.08
N ASN A 52 14.41 -10.52 1.01
CA ASN A 52 13.71 -10.98 -0.20
C ASN A 52 12.30 -11.50 0.13
N ILE A 53 11.32 -11.10 -0.68
CA ILE A 53 9.94 -11.59 -0.59
C ILE A 53 9.78 -12.71 -1.61
N ARG A 54 9.41 -13.91 -1.15
CA ARG A 54 9.12 -15.05 -2.03
C ARG A 54 7.62 -15.14 -2.25
N LYS A 55 7.22 -15.82 -3.33
CA LYS A 55 5.81 -16.11 -3.63
C LYS A 55 5.07 -16.74 -2.44
N LYS A 56 5.72 -17.69 -1.76
CA LYS A 56 5.15 -18.31 -0.54
C LYS A 56 4.81 -17.30 0.55
N ASP A 57 5.56 -16.22 0.67
CA ASP A 57 5.38 -15.22 1.73
C ASP A 57 4.16 -14.34 1.42
N LEU A 58 3.91 -14.05 0.14
CA LEU A 58 2.70 -13.37 -0.33
C LEU A 58 1.43 -14.21 -0.13
N GLU A 59 1.55 -15.54 -0.18
CA GLU A 59 0.44 -16.48 0.01
C GLU A 59 0.23 -16.88 1.49
N THR A 60 1.23 -16.64 2.35
CA THR A 60 1.18 -17.02 3.77
C THR A 60 0.21 -16.11 4.53
N PRO A 61 -0.86 -16.65 5.15
CA PRO A 61 -1.81 -15.84 5.90
C PRO A 61 -1.17 -15.26 7.15
N THR A 62 -1.15 -13.93 7.24
CA THR A 62 -0.85 -13.21 8.49
C THR A 62 -1.86 -12.07 8.66
N PRO A 63 -2.07 -11.56 9.90
CA PRO A 63 -2.96 -10.42 10.12
C PRO A 63 -2.51 -9.14 9.40
N TYR A 64 -1.29 -9.10 8.87
CA TYR A 64 -0.73 -7.94 8.16
C TYR A 64 -0.63 -8.16 6.65
N ASN A 65 -0.71 -9.40 6.16
CA ASN A 65 -0.54 -9.69 4.75
C ASN A 65 -1.77 -9.26 3.94
N THR A 66 -1.71 -8.05 3.38
CA THR A 66 -2.78 -7.46 2.55
C THR A 66 -2.95 -8.10 1.17
N TYR A 67 -2.18 -9.13 0.82
CA TYR A 67 -2.49 -10.02 -0.31
C TYR A 67 -3.52 -11.10 0.09
N VAL A 68 -3.59 -11.43 1.37
CA VAL A 68 -4.48 -12.46 1.90
C VAL A 68 -5.71 -11.83 2.57
N ILE A 69 -5.51 -10.84 3.42
CA ILE A 69 -6.60 -10.19 4.16
C ILE A 69 -7.34 -9.14 3.31
N ASP A 70 -8.60 -8.91 3.66
CA ASP A 70 -9.39 -7.81 3.10
C ASP A 70 -9.26 -6.55 3.97
N GLY A 71 -9.11 -5.40 3.32
CA GLY A 71 -9.05 -4.12 4.01
C GLY A 71 -7.68 -3.79 4.61
N LEU A 72 -7.69 -3.17 5.80
CA LEU A 72 -6.49 -2.66 6.47
C LEU A 72 -5.95 -3.67 7.50
N PRO A 73 -4.63 -3.69 7.73
CA PRO A 73 -4.03 -4.45 8.84
C PRO A 73 -4.48 -3.90 10.21
N PRO A 74 -4.32 -4.67 11.31
CA PRO A 74 -4.82 -4.29 12.63
C PRO A 74 -4.09 -3.09 13.25
N THR A 75 -2.84 -2.84 12.87
CA THR A 75 -2.03 -1.74 13.40
C THR A 75 -1.26 -1.02 12.29
N PRO A 76 -0.78 0.22 12.55
CA PRO A 76 0.20 0.86 11.69
C PRO A 76 1.49 0.04 11.60
N ILE A 77 2.13 0.06 10.42
CA ILE A 77 3.38 -0.67 10.14
C ILE A 77 4.64 0.20 10.28
N ALA A 78 4.44 1.51 10.47
CA ALA A 78 5.49 2.51 10.60
C ALA A 78 4.94 3.74 11.33
N MET A 79 5.83 4.63 11.78
CA MET A 79 5.46 5.94 12.28
C MET A 79 5.23 6.88 11.09
N PRO A 80 3.98 7.31 10.80
CA PRO A 80 3.72 8.19 9.66
C PRO A 80 4.21 9.61 9.95
N SER A 81 4.79 10.26 8.94
CA SER A 81 5.07 11.69 9.00
C SER A 81 3.77 12.51 8.90
N GLU A 82 3.86 13.79 9.25
CA GLU A 82 2.76 14.74 9.04
C GLU A 82 2.32 14.78 7.57
N SER A 83 3.28 14.72 6.64
CA SER A 83 2.98 14.73 5.21
C SER A 83 2.15 13.52 4.76
N SER A 84 2.40 12.34 5.32
CA SER A 84 1.62 11.13 5.05
C SER A 84 0.21 11.21 5.66
N LEU A 85 0.08 11.82 6.84
CA LEU A 85 -1.23 12.08 7.45
C LEU A 85 -2.05 13.05 6.61
N GLN A 86 -1.44 14.14 6.15
CA GLN A 86 -2.10 15.12 5.28
C GLN A 86 -2.51 14.49 3.94
N ALA A 87 -1.64 13.66 3.34
CA ALA A 87 -1.95 12.96 2.09
C ALA A 87 -3.17 12.03 2.22
N VAL A 88 -3.32 11.33 3.35
CA VAL A 88 -4.48 10.46 3.59
C VAL A 88 -5.74 11.27 3.95
N ALA A 89 -5.59 12.39 4.65
CA ALA A 89 -6.70 13.27 5.02
C ALA A 89 -7.26 14.05 3.82
N LYS A 90 -6.38 14.46 2.90
CA LYS A 90 -6.70 15.21 1.67
C LYS A 90 -6.05 14.51 0.47
N PRO A 91 -6.55 13.33 0.08
CA PRO A 91 -5.98 12.62 -1.07
C PRO A 91 -6.28 13.38 -2.35
N GLU A 92 -5.41 13.20 -3.34
CA GLU A 92 -5.68 13.71 -4.67
C GLU A 92 -6.93 13.02 -5.24
N LYS A 93 -7.87 13.79 -5.78
CA LYS A 93 -9.14 13.28 -6.26
C LYS A 93 -8.96 12.68 -7.66
N GLN A 94 -8.37 11.50 -7.74
CA GLN A 94 -8.18 10.77 -9.00
C GLN A 94 -8.98 9.46 -8.99
N ILE A 95 -9.68 9.16 -10.10
CA ILE A 95 -10.29 7.85 -10.38
C ILE A 95 -9.18 6.98 -10.90
N PHE A 96 -8.42 6.43 -9.96
CA PHE A 96 -7.18 5.78 -10.31
C PHE A 96 -7.01 4.52 -9.46
N ILE A 97 -7.28 3.36 -10.09
CA ILE A 97 -7.32 2.05 -9.42
C ILE A 97 -6.07 1.20 -9.78
N ILE A 98 -5.39 1.45 -10.91
CA ILE A 98 -4.54 0.41 -11.57
C ILE A 98 -3.04 0.76 -11.86
N LEU A 99 -2.67 1.97 -12.29
CA LEU A 99 -1.30 2.44 -12.66
C LEU A 99 -0.22 2.03 -11.67
N TRP A 100 -0.43 2.03 -10.36
CA TRP A 100 0.71 1.80 -9.45
C TRP A 100 1.27 0.38 -9.54
N GLN A 101 0.42 -0.62 -9.82
CA GLN A 101 0.92 -1.96 -10.17
C GLN A 101 1.59 -1.95 -11.55
N MET A 102 1.11 -1.14 -12.50
CA MET A 102 1.57 -1.16 -13.89
C MET A 102 2.92 -0.46 -14.08
N VAL A 103 3.22 0.59 -13.31
CA VAL A 103 4.51 1.29 -13.34
C VAL A 103 5.62 0.42 -12.77
N LEU A 104 5.34 -0.39 -11.73
CA LEU A 104 6.30 -1.34 -11.17
C LEU A 104 6.46 -2.63 -11.99
N VAL A 105 5.43 -3.02 -12.77
CA VAL A 105 5.43 -4.26 -13.58
C VAL A 105 5.78 -4.00 -15.05
N GLY A 106 6.05 -2.76 -15.46
CA GLY A 106 6.53 -2.43 -16.81
C GLY A 106 5.51 -2.71 -17.92
N ILE A 107 4.21 -2.68 -17.61
CA ILE A 107 3.15 -2.91 -18.59
C ILE A 107 2.64 -1.56 -19.11
N ASN A 108 2.87 -1.30 -20.41
CA ASN A 108 2.28 -0.16 -21.11
C ASN A 108 0.76 -0.25 -21.11
N LEU A 109 0.10 0.84 -20.73
CA LEU A 109 -1.35 0.98 -20.85
C LEU A 109 -1.72 1.21 -22.32
N PRO A 110 -2.82 0.63 -22.83
CA PRO A 110 -3.43 1.15 -24.04
C PRO A 110 -3.95 2.55 -23.73
N GLU A 111 -3.64 3.50 -24.60
CA GLU A 111 -4.12 4.89 -24.51
C GLU A 111 -5.65 4.89 -24.37
N ILE A 112 -6.14 5.55 -23.32
CA ILE A 112 -7.55 5.95 -23.18
C ILE A 112 -7.58 7.46 -23.30
#